data_AF-A0A5J4L391-F1
#
_entry.id   AF-A0A5J4L391-F1
#
_cell.length_a   1.000
_cell.length_b   1.000
_cell.length_c   1.000
_cell.angle_alpha   90.00
_cell.angle_beta   90.00
_cell.angle_gamma   90.00
#
_symmetry.space_group_name_H-M   'P 1'
#
loop_
_entity.id
_entity.type
_entity.pdbx_description
1 polymer ?
#
loop_
_entity_poly.entity_id
_entity_poly.type
_entity_poly.pdbx_seq_one_letter_code
_entity_poly.pdbx_strand_id
1 'polypeptide(L)'
;MPPSRARTTTVLALLLLAATGCTAAEHEPAPAPHSLPVSRQARQLRLPLDAYASALAETHLVEDAQEILMRRCMKDRGMEWKTLPRVAAQDTEPPNLRRYGADEAEALRHGYHPRPDPPSVVRRSRAWEARETLPAEVRRAAYGPSGKGGCLKATDRQLVGATAPLDDHAFNQLTGTALETSRRTPEVRDALRD
;
A
#
# COMPACT_ATOMS: atom_id res chain seq x y z
N MET A 1 -22.04 45.35 56.16
CA MET A 1 -21.34 46.65 56.29
C MET A 1 -19.86 46.43 56.02
N PRO A 2 -19.28 47.06 54.98
CA PRO A 2 -17.83 47.05 54.68
C PRO A 2 -17.10 48.14 55.52
N PRO A 3 -15.76 48.17 55.59
CA PRO A 3 -14.89 48.80 54.56
C PRO A 3 -13.61 47.96 54.26
N SER A 4 -13.09 47.84 53.03
CA SER A 4 -12.45 48.79 52.10
C SER A 4 -11.00 49.21 52.41
N ARG A 5 -10.15 49.08 51.36
CA ARG A 5 -8.79 49.63 51.10
C ARG A 5 -7.59 48.79 51.56
N ALA A 6 -6.45 48.73 50.87
CA ALA A 6 -6.03 49.01 49.49
C ALA A 6 -4.54 48.62 49.37
N ARG A 7 -4.19 47.94 48.27
CA ARG A 7 -2.99 48.13 47.42
C ARG A 7 -1.58 48.20 48.04
N THR A 8 -0.71 47.28 47.59
CA THR A 8 0.70 47.50 47.13
C THR A 8 1.21 46.20 46.47
N THR A 9 1.24 46.09 45.13
CA THR A 9 2.42 46.21 44.24
C THR A 9 3.58 45.28 44.61
N THR A 10 3.92 44.26 43.82
CA THR A 10 4.99 44.34 42.79
C THR A 10 4.98 43.04 41.95
N VAL A 11 4.66 43.11 40.65
CA VAL A 11 5.63 43.06 39.54
C VAL A 11 6.66 41.91 39.69
N LEU A 12 6.26 40.70 39.32
CA LEU A 12 7.18 39.65 38.86
C LEU A 12 6.49 38.84 37.75
N ALA A 13 6.03 39.58 36.74
CA ALA A 13 5.61 39.01 35.48
C ALA A 13 6.77 39.14 34.48
N LEU A 14 6.88 38.14 33.61
CA LEU A 14 7.52 38.22 32.30
C LEU A 14 9.06 38.30 32.26
N LEU A 15 9.76 37.22 32.63
CA LEU A 15 11.18 37.04 32.23
C LEU A 15 11.66 35.58 32.14
N LEU A 16 10.75 34.61 31.95
CA LEU A 16 11.08 33.17 31.93
C LEU A 16 10.49 32.38 30.74
N LEU A 17 10.09 33.06 29.66
CA LEU A 17 9.44 32.43 28.49
C LEU A 17 10.23 32.58 27.17
N ALA A 18 11.52 32.90 27.23
CA ALA A 18 12.37 32.96 26.04
C ALA A 18 13.37 31.79 26.01
N ALA A 19 13.36 31.07 24.89
CA ALA A 19 14.36 30.12 24.40
C ALA A 19 14.16 28.61 24.66
N THR A 20 13.10 28.02 24.09
CA THR A 20 13.15 26.64 23.55
C THR A 20 12.37 26.56 22.23
N GLY A 21 12.72 27.42 21.28
CA GLY A 21 12.29 27.25 19.88
C GLY A 21 13.15 26.17 19.22
N CYS A 22 12.67 24.93 19.19
CA CYS A 22 13.24 23.89 18.32
C CYS A 22 12.98 24.29 16.86
N THR A 23 14.01 24.79 16.18
CA THR A 23 14.00 24.90 14.73
C THR A 23 14.16 23.48 14.18
N ALA A 24 13.04 22.83 13.87
CA ALA A 24 13.06 21.66 13.02
C ALA A 24 13.48 22.14 11.62
N ALA A 25 14.76 21.99 11.29
CA ALA A 25 15.21 22.08 9.92
C ALA A 25 14.41 21.04 9.12
N GLU A 26 13.65 21.48 8.13
CA GLU A 26 13.03 20.59 7.16
C GLU A 26 14.15 19.81 6.49
N HIS A 27 14.32 18.57 6.94
CA HIS A 27 15.22 17.63 6.30
C HIS A 27 14.57 17.28 4.97
N GLU A 28 15.04 17.93 3.90
CA GLU A 28 14.71 17.56 2.53
C GLU A 28 14.98 16.05 2.42
N PRO A 29 13.97 15.23 2.08
CA PRO A 29 14.16 13.78 2.06
C PRO A 29 15.26 13.48 1.05
N ALA A 30 16.38 12.93 1.54
CA ALA A 30 17.39 12.38 0.65
C ALA A 30 16.71 11.45 -0.35
N PRO A 31 17.05 11.50 -1.66
CA PRO A 31 16.46 10.62 -2.65
C PRO A 31 16.60 9.19 -2.15
N ALA A 32 15.46 8.51 -2.03
CA ALA A 32 15.42 7.14 -1.54
C ALA A 32 16.44 6.32 -2.35
N PRO A 33 17.35 5.58 -1.69
CA PRO A 33 18.34 4.80 -2.40
C PRO A 33 17.61 3.89 -3.39
N HIS A 34 17.97 4.00 -4.66
CA HIS A 34 17.45 3.13 -5.71
C HIS A 34 17.56 1.68 -5.23
N SER A 35 16.47 0.92 -5.37
CA SER A 35 16.46 -0.50 -5.09
C SER A 35 17.65 -1.13 -5.81
N LEU A 36 18.58 -1.77 -5.07
CA LEU A 36 19.63 -2.53 -5.74
C LEU A 36 18.96 -3.53 -6.68
N PRO A 37 19.57 -3.79 -7.84
CA PRO A 37 19.02 -4.77 -8.76
C PRO A 37 18.88 -6.09 -8.02
N VAL A 38 17.64 -6.59 -7.92
CA VAL A 38 17.32 -7.94 -7.46
C VAL A 38 18.34 -8.92 -8.03
N SER A 39 18.83 -9.87 -7.23
CA SER A 39 19.85 -10.80 -7.71
C SER A 39 19.41 -11.47 -9.02
N ARG A 40 20.36 -11.80 -9.90
CA ARG A 40 20.03 -12.48 -11.17
C ARG A 40 19.28 -13.78 -10.90
N GLN A 41 19.66 -14.49 -9.84
CA GLN A 41 19.06 -15.72 -9.38
C GLN A 41 17.59 -15.52 -8.99
N ALA A 42 17.28 -14.50 -8.18
CA ALA A 42 15.89 -14.20 -7.79
C ALA A 42 15.04 -13.78 -9.01
N ARG A 43 15.60 -13.05 -9.97
CA ARG A 43 14.90 -12.71 -11.24
C ARG A 43 14.65 -13.92 -12.16
N GLN A 44 15.43 -14.98 -12.02
CA GLN A 44 15.30 -16.20 -12.83
C GLN A 44 14.39 -17.24 -12.18
N LEU A 45 13.92 -17.01 -10.95
CA LEU A 45 13.00 -17.91 -10.27
C LEU A 45 11.64 -17.88 -10.99
N ARG A 46 11.38 -18.92 -11.78
CA ARG A 46 10.10 -19.13 -12.45
C ARG A 46 9.44 -20.38 -11.88
N LEU A 47 8.20 -20.24 -11.42
CA LEU A 47 7.39 -21.31 -10.89
C LEU A 47 6.35 -21.78 -11.92
N PRO A 48 5.90 -23.03 -11.86
CA PRO A 48 4.92 -23.57 -12.82
C PRO A 48 3.62 -22.77 -12.91
N LEU A 49 3.19 -22.14 -11.82
CA LEU A 49 1.95 -21.37 -11.76
C LEU A 49 2.13 -19.89 -12.11
N ASP A 50 3.35 -19.40 -12.33
CA ASP A 50 3.60 -17.99 -12.67
C ASP A 50 2.92 -17.58 -13.98
N ALA A 51 2.72 -18.52 -14.92
CA ALA A 51 2.02 -18.26 -16.17
C ALA A 51 0.52 -17.96 -16.00
N TYR A 52 -0.03 -18.25 -14.83
CA TYR A 52 -1.44 -18.05 -14.48
C TYR A 52 -1.62 -17.00 -13.37
N ALA A 53 -0.52 -16.54 -12.77
CA ALA A 53 -0.53 -15.49 -11.76
C ALA A 53 -0.51 -14.12 -12.45
N SER A 54 -1.31 -13.17 -11.97
CA SER A 54 -1.11 -11.77 -12.34
C SER A 54 0.10 -11.21 -11.62
N ALA A 55 1.03 -10.59 -12.36
CA ALA A 55 2.11 -9.83 -11.74
C ALA A 55 1.53 -8.59 -11.03
N LEU A 56 2.19 -8.10 -9.97
CA LEU A 56 1.72 -6.92 -9.23
C LEU A 56 1.52 -5.69 -10.13
N ALA A 57 2.38 -5.52 -11.15
CA ALA A 57 2.23 -4.46 -12.15
C ALA A 57 0.95 -4.62 -12.98
N GLU A 58 0.58 -5.85 -13.34
CA GLU A 58 -0.66 -6.14 -14.08
C GLU A 58 -1.89 -5.91 -13.20
N THR A 59 -1.83 -6.30 -11.92
CA THR A 59 -2.88 -6.00 -10.94
C THR A 59 -3.12 -4.50 -10.84
N HIS A 60 -2.08 -3.68 -10.67
CA HIS A 60 -2.23 -2.23 -10.62
C HIS A 60 -2.73 -1.63 -11.94
N LEU A 61 -2.37 -2.22 -13.08
CA LEU A 61 -2.90 -1.80 -14.38
C LEU A 61 -4.43 -2.01 -14.47
N VAL A 62 -4.92 -3.18 -14.03
CA VAL A 62 -6.35 -3.49 -13.98
C VAL A 62 -7.08 -2.57 -12.99
N GLU A 63 -6.51 -2.35 -11.81
CA GLU A 63 -7.06 -1.41 -10.82
C GLU A 63 -7.10 0.03 -11.36
N ASP A 64 -6.08 0.49 -12.07
CA ASP A 64 -6.06 1.82 -12.69
C ASP A 64 -7.16 1.96 -13.76
N ALA A 65 -7.41 0.90 -14.53
CA ALA A 65 -8.54 0.85 -15.46
C ALA A 65 -9.88 0.90 -14.72
N GLN A 66 -10.01 0.18 -13.61
CA GLN A 66 -11.18 0.24 -12.72
C GLN A 66 -11.41 1.67 -12.21
N GLU A 67 -10.37 2.38 -11.78
CA GLU A 67 -10.48 3.76 -11.30
C GLU A 67 -10.97 4.73 -12.39
N ILE A 68 -10.55 4.55 -13.64
CA ILE A 68 -11.02 5.36 -14.78
C ILE A 68 -12.52 5.14 -15.02
N LEU A 69 -12.97 3.88 -15.00
CA LEU A 69 -14.36 3.52 -15.22
C LEU A 69 -15.25 3.92 -14.03
N MET A 70 -14.76 3.74 -12.80
CA MET A 70 -15.39 4.26 -11.58
C MET A 70 -15.63 5.75 -11.68
N ARG A 71 -14.62 6.52 -12.09
CA ARG A 71 -14.75 7.97 -12.27
C ARG A 71 -15.82 8.34 -13.28
N ARG A 72 -15.89 7.64 -14.41
CA ARG A 72 -16.95 7.85 -15.40
C ARG A 72 -18.33 7.56 -14.81
N CYS A 73 -18.50 6.42 -14.16
CA CYS A 73 -19.77 5.99 -13.58
C CYS A 73 -20.28 6.94 -12.46
N MET A 74 -19.36 7.46 -11.64
CA MET A 74 -19.67 8.41 -10.59
C MET A 74 -20.02 9.78 -11.18
N LYS A 75 -19.29 10.23 -12.20
CA LYS A 75 -19.58 11.47 -12.93
C LYS A 75 -20.98 11.44 -13.55
N ASP A 76 -21.39 10.31 -14.14
CA ASP A 76 -22.75 10.14 -14.69
C ASP A 76 -23.85 10.24 -13.61
N ARG A 77 -23.48 10.12 -12.33
CA ARG A 77 -24.36 10.31 -11.15
C ARG A 77 -24.23 11.70 -10.53
N GLY A 78 -23.50 12.61 -11.16
CA GLY A 78 -23.22 13.94 -10.61
C GLY A 78 -22.30 13.94 -9.39
N MET A 79 -21.50 12.89 -9.21
CA MET A 79 -20.57 12.76 -8.09
C MET A 79 -19.12 12.74 -8.59
N GLU A 80 -18.27 13.48 -7.90
CA GLU A 80 -16.83 13.42 -8.15
C GLU A 80 -16.21 12.15 -7.58
N TRP A 81 -15.24 11.61 -8.31
CA TRP A 81 -14.46 10.44 -7.89
C TRP A 81 -12.98 10.66 -8.16
N LYS A 82 -12.23 10.79 -7.07
CA LYS A 82 -10.77 10.92 -7.14
C LYS A 82 -10.16 9.54 -7.35
N THR A 83 -9.54 9.36 -8.52
CA THR A 83 -8.81 8.13 -8.85
C THR A 83 -7.60 7.97 -7.95
N LEU A 84 -7.22 6.72 -7.68
CA LEU A 84 -5.98 6.43 -6.98
C LEU A 84 -4.76 6.93 -7.79
N PRO A 85 -3.68 7.37 -7.13
CA PRO A 85 -2.43 7.64 -7.82
C PRO A 85 -1.83 6.33 -8.36
N ARG A 86 -1.18 6.44 -9.52
CA ARG A 86 -0.51 5.29 -10.15
C ARG A 86 0.71 4.85 -9.35
N VAL A 87 0.93 3.53 -9.30
CA VAL A 87 2.19 2.94 -8.85
C VAL A 87 3.16 2.93 -10.03
N ALA A 88 4.41 3.33 -9.80
CA ALA A 88 5.41 3.30 -10.84
C ALA A 88 5.85 1.85 -11.10
N ALA A 89 6.09 1.46 -12.37
CA ALA A 89 6.43 0.07 -12.69
C ALA A 89 7.69 -0.41 -11.94
N GLN A 90 8.69 0.45 -11.77
CA GLN A 90 9.91 0.15 -11.01
C GLN A 90 9.69 0.00 -9.51
N ASP A 91 8.57 0.49 -8.99
CA ASP A 91 8.18 0.38 -7.58
C ASP A 91 7.39 -0.90 -7.31
N THR A 92 7.09 -1.70 -8.35
CA THR A 92 6.44 -3.01 -8.19
C THR A 92 7.47 -4.08 -7.88
N GLU A 93 7.18 -4.90 -6.87
CA GLU A 93 8.06 -5.99 -6.49
C GLU A 93 8.04 -7.10 -7.56
N PRO A 94 9.20 -7.61 -8.01
CA PRO A 94 9.25 -8.74 -8.92
C PRO A 94 8.56 -9.98 -8.33
N PRO A 95 7.91 -10.81 -9.16
CA PRO A 95 7.28 -12.04 -8.70
C PRO A 95 8.25 -12.94 -7.92
N ASN A 96 7.73 -13.60 -6.90
CA ASN A 96 8.44 -14.61 -6.09
C ASN A 96 9.67 -14.11 -5.31
N LEU A 97 10.00 -12.81 -5.34
CA LEU A 97 11.20 -12.27 -4.67
C LEU A 97 11.30 -12.71 -3.20
N ARG A 98 10.18 -12.61 -2.48
CA ARG A 98 10.12 -12.89 -1.04
C ARG A 98 9.68 -14.31 -0.70
N ARG A 99 9.49 -15.19 -1.70
CA ARG A 99 8.93 -16.53 -1.50
C ARG A 99 9.77 -17.39 -0.54
N TYR A 100 11.09 -17.21 -0.56
CA TYR A 100 12.05 -17.95 0.26
C TYR A 100 12.78 -17.08 1.30
N GLY A 101 12.30 -15.87 1.57
CA GLY A 101 12.93 -14.91 2.46
C GLY A 101 13.48 -13.68 1.73
N ALA A 102 14.25 -12.86 2.45
CA ALA A 102 14.93 -11.71 1.86
C ALA A 102 16.10 -12.18 0.99
N ASP A 103 16.31 -11.53 -0.17
CA ASP A 103 17.54 -11.76 -0.94
C ASP A 103 18.75 -11.15 -0.21
N GLU A 104 19.97 -11.63 -0.52
CA GLU A 104 21.20 -11.18 0.14
C GLU A 104 21.37 -9.65 0.12
N ALA A 105 21.05 -9.01 -1.00
CA ALA A 105 21.18 -7.56 -1.13
C ALA A 105 20.14 -6.83 -0.26
N GLU A 106 18.92 -7.35 -0.16
CA GLU A 106 17.89 -6.82 0.75
C GLU A 106 18.29 -7.03 2.21
N ALA A 107 18.76 -8.22 2.58
CA ALA A 107 19.19 -8.57 3.93
C ALA A 107 20.36 -7.69 4.40
N LEU A 108 21.34 -7.39 3.54
CA LEU A 108 22.45 -6.50 3.89
C LEU A 108 22.01 -5.05 4.17
N ARG A 109 20.93 -4.57 3.53
CA ARG A 109 20.46 -3.19 3.71
C ARG A 109 19.44 -3.03 4.83
N HIS A 110 18.53 -3.98 4.96
CA HIS A 110 17.37 -3.87 5.83
C HIS A 110 17.35 -4.95 6.93
N GLY A 111 18.36 -5.81 7.00
CA GLY A 111 18.29 -7.04 7.78
C GLY A 111 17.17 -7.95 7.26
N TYR A 112 16.68 -8.83 8.12
CA TYR A 112 15.51 -9.67 7.81
C TYR A 112 14.17 -8.93 8.02
N HIS A 113 14.19 -7.60 8.11
CA HIS A 113 12.97 -6.80 8.17
C HIS A 113 12.41 -6.57 6.76
N PRO A 114 11.08 -6.45 6.62
CA PRO A 114 10.49 -6.01 5.35
C PRO A 114 11.08 -4.66 4.92
N ARG A 115 11.48 -4.55 3.66
CA ARG A 115 11.80 -3.26 3.04
C ARG A 115 10.62 -2.29 3.17
N PRO A 116 10.86 -0.99 3.45
CA PRO A 116 9.81 0.02 3.41
C PRO A 116 9.14 0.11 2.04
N ASP A 117 7.82 0.32 2.03
CA ASP A 117 7.09 0.47 0.77
C ASP A 117 7.60 1.68 -0.04
N PRO A 118 7.73 1.55 -1.37
CA PRO A 118 8.14 2.66 -2.23
C PRO A 118 7.17 3.84 -2.14
N PRO A 119 7.64 5.08 -2.39
CA PRO A 119 6.80 6.28 -2.27
C PRO A 119 5.51 6.23 -3.09
N SER A 120 5.48 5.62 -4.28
CA SER A 120 4.25 5.53 -5.08
C SER A 120 3.21 4.58 -4.47
N VAL A 121 3.65 3.48 -3.88
CA VAL A 121 2.81 2.53 -3.12
C VAL A 121 2.23 3.21 -1.88
N VAL A 122 3.07 3.92 -1.11
CA VAL A 122 2.63 4.67 0.08
C VAL A 122 1.57 5.72 -0.28
N ARG A 123 1.77 6.48 -1.37
CA ARG A 123 0.78 7.47 -1.83
C ARG A 123 -0.54 6.80 -2.22
N ARG A 124 -0.49 5.64 -2.87
CA ARG A 124 -1.69 4.89 -3.26
C ARG A 124 -2.43 4.36 -2.03
N SER A 125 -1.73 3.77 -1.06
CA SER A 125 -2.34 3.28 0.20
C SER A 125 -3.05 4.41 0.94
N ARG A 126 -2.39 5.56 1.13
CA ARG A 126 -3.00 6.73 1.78
C ARG A 126 -4.25 7.22 1.04
N ALA A 127 -4.23 7.22 -0.30
CA ALA A 127 -5.38 7.60 -1.10
C ALA A 127 -6.54 6.58 -0.99
N TRP A 128 -6.22 5.31 -0.81
CA TRP A 128 -7.21 4.26 -0.55
C TRP A 128 -7.82 4.39 0.85
N GLU A 129 -6.99 4.52 1.89
CA GLU A 129 -7.42 4.73 3.29
C GLU A 129 -8.32 5.96 3.44
N ALA A 130 -8.00 7.05 2.72
CA ALA A 130 -8.84 8.24 2.70
C ALA A 130 -10.29 7.98 2.20
N ARG A 131 -10.58 6.82 1.60
CA ARG A 131 -11.94 6.45 1.19
C ARG A 131 -12.83 6.03 2.35
N GLU A 132 -12.26 5.68 3.50
CA GLU A 132 -13.03 5.30 4.69
C GLU A 132 -13.92 6.45 5.19
N THR A 133 -13.46 7.69 4.98
CA THR A 133 -14.15 8.92 5.40
C THR A 133 -15.04 9.52 4.30
N LEU A 134 -15.28 8.80 3.20
CA LEU A 134 -16.20 9.26 2.16
C LEU A 134 -17.61 9.51 2.73
N PRO A 135 -18.30 10.57 2.27
CA PRO A 135 -19.71 10.77 2.59
C PRO A 135 -20.54 9.52 2.28
N ALA A 136 -21.52 9.21 3.13
CA ALA A 136 -22.29 7.98 3.04
C ALA A 136 -23.01 7.82 1.67
N GLU A 137 -23.45 8.93 1.08
CA GLU A 137 -24.05 8.97 -0.24
C GLU A 137 -23.06 8.59 -1.35
N VAL A 138 -21.84 9.15 -1.31
CA VAL A 138 -20.76 8.84 -2.26
C VAL A 138 -20.36 7.37 -2.13
N ARG A 139 -20.20 6.88 -0.90
CA ARG A 139 -19.87 5.48 -0.63
C ARG A 139 -20.97 4.53 -1.14
N ARG A 140 -22.24 4.87 -0.95
CA ARG A 140 -23.37 4.09 -1.44
C ARG A 140 -23.45 4.09 -2.97
N ALA A 141 -23.18 5.21 -3.62
CA ALA A 141 -23.13 5.28 -5.09
C ALA A 141 -21.95 4.47 -5.65
N ALA A 142 -20.78 4.57 -5.02
CA ALA A 142 -19.57 3.86 -5.42
C ALA A 142 -19.70 2.34 -5.25
N TYR A 143 -20.13 1.88 -4.07
CA TYR A 143 -20.03 0.46 -3.68
C TYR A 143 -21.38 -0.21 -3.37
N GLY A 144 -22.50 0.52 -3.42
CA GLY A 144 -23.81 0.01 -3.02
C GLY A 144 -23.92 -0.30 -1.51
N PRO A 145 -25.10 -0.75 -1.04
CA PRO A 145 -25.33 -1.02 0.38
C PRO A 145 -24.50 -2.18 0.95
N SER A 146 -24.14 -3.16 0.11
CA SER A 146 -23.38 -4.35 0.50
C SER A 146 -21.86 -4.20 0.31
N GLY A 147 -21.38 -3.06 -0.20
CA GLY A 147 -19.98 -2.87 -0.58
C GLY A 147 -19.56 -3.53 -1.90
N LYS A 148 -20.46 -4.28 -2.57
CA LYS A 148 -20.19 -5.01 -3.83
C LYS A 148 -21.14 -4.61 -4.97
N GLY A 149 -21.80 -3.47 -4.85
CA GLY A 149 -22.78 -2.92 -5.77
C GLY A 149 -22.33 -1.60 -6.38
N GLY A 150 -23.29 -0.72 -6.69
CA GLY A 150 -23.01 0.63 -7.16
C GLY A 150 -22.21 0.69 -8.46
N CYS A 151 -21.35 1.71 -8.56
CA CYS A 151 -20.44 1.89 -9.68
C CYS A 151 -19.35 0.82 -9.78
N LEU A 152 -18.94 0.21 -8.66
CA LEU A 152 -17.99 -0.89 -8.65
C LEU A 152 -18.53 -2.06 -9.49
N LYS A 153 -19.75 -2.52 -9.20
CA LYS A 153 -20.39 -3.60 -9.97
C LYS A 153 -20.62 -3.27 -11.45
N ALA A 154 -20.87 -2.00 -11.78
CA ALA A 154 -20.98 -1.58 -13.18
C ALA A 154 -19.63 -1.65 -13.90
N THR A 155 -18.58 -1.20 -13.23
CA THR A 155 -17.20 -1.24 -13.71
C THR A 155 -16.69 -2.67 -13.87
N ASP A 156 -16.89 -3.54 -12.88
CA ASP A 156 -16.47 -4.94 -12.93
C ASP A 156 -17.08 -5.67 -14.13
N ARG A 157 -18.37 -5.45 -14.41
CA ARG A 157 -19.03 -6.02 -15.60
C ARG A 157 -18.40 -5.56 -16.90
N GLN A 158 -17.86 -4.34 -16.95
CA GLN A 158 -17.21 -3.81 -18.15
C GLN A 158 -15.76 -4.31 -18.29
N LEU A 159 -15.02 -4.47 -17.19
CA LEU A 159 -13.64 -4.95 -17.22
C LEU A 159 -13.56 -6.45 -17.49
N VAL A 160 -14.34 -7.23 -16.74
CA VAL A 160 -14.20 -8.70 -16.69
C VAL A 160 -15.15 -9.38 -17.68
N GLY A 161 -16.23 -8.70 -18.07
CA GLY A 161 -17.20 -9.20 -19.05
C GLY A 161 -17.86 -10.51 -18.62
N ALA A 162 -17.83 -11.50 -19.51
CA ALA A 162 -18.36 -12.84 -19.28
C ALA A 162 -17.28 -13.85 -18.83
N THR A 163 -16.09 -13.38 -18.46
CA THR A 163 -15.00 -14.24 -18.01
C THR A 163 -15.41 -14.92 -16.70
N ALA A 164 -15.23 -16.25 -16.63
CA ALA A 164 -15.50 -17.00 -15.41
C ALA A 164 -14.61 -16.48 -14.26
N PRO A 165 -15.13 -16.43 -13.02
CA PRO A 165 -14.31 -16.04 -11.88
C PRO A 165 -13.15 -17.04 -11.70
N LEU A 166 -12.00 -16.52 -11.29
CA LEU A 166 -10.86 -17.34 -10.89
C LEU A 166 -11.20 -18.11 -9.62
N ASP A 167 -10.79 -19.38 -9.55
CA ASP A 167 -10.80 -20.12 -8.29
C ASP A 167 -9.56 -19.77 -7.49
N ASP A 168 -9.61 -18.60 -6.83
CA ASP A 168 -8.51 -18.10 -6.00
C ASP A 168 -8.17 -19.08 -4.87
N HIS A 169 -9.15 -19.85 -4.37
CA HIS A 169 -8.90 -20.82 -3.32
C HIS A 169 -8.05 -21.98 -3.85
N ALA A 170 -8.43 -22.58 -4.98
CA ALA A 170 -7.64 -23.64 -5.61
C ALA A 170 -6.24 -23.14 -6.01
N PHE A 171 -6.15 -21.94 -6.59
CA PHE A 171 -4.86 -21.35 -6.97
C PHE A 171 -3.93 -21.15 -5.76
N ASN A 172 -4.45 -20.58 -4.67
CA ASN A 172 -3.69 -20.36 -3.44
C ASN A 172 -3.31 -21.68 -2.76
N GLN A 173 -4.20 -22.67 -2.77
CA GLN A 173 -3.92 -24.01 -2.24
C GLN A 173 -2.78 -24.69 -3.01
N LEU A 174 -2.80 -24.65 -4.34
CA LEU A 174 -1.75 -25.23 -5.18
C LEU A 174 -0.42 -24.53 -4.95
N THR A 175 -0.42 -23.19 -4.93
CA THR A 175 0.79 -22.38 -4.69
C THR A 175 1.38 -22.62 -3.30
N GLY A 176 0.54 -22.72 -2.27
CA GLY A 176 0.96 -23.02 -0.90
C GLY A 176 1.51 -24.44 -0.76
N THR A 177 0.82 -25.44 -1.31
CA THR A 177 1.27 -26.85 -1.30
C THR A 177 2.62 -27.01 -2.00
N ALA A 178 2.81 -26.34 -3.14
CA ALA A 178 4.09 -26.33 -3.85
C ALA A 178 5.22 -25.70 -3.01
N LEU A 179 4.95 -24.60 -2.29
CA LEU A 179 5.94 -24.00 -1.39
C LEU A 179 6.33 -24.96 -0.27
N GLU A 180 5.35 -25.51 0.43
CA GLU A 180 5.58 -26.43 1.56
C GLU A 180 6.32 -27.70 1.13
N THR A 181 6.01 -28.23 -0.06
CA THR A 181 6.73 -29.36 -0.64
C THR A 181 8.18 -28.99 -0.94
N SER A 182 8.43 -27.81 -1.52
CA SER A 182 9.80 -27.34 -1.80
C SER A 182 10.63 -27.18 -0.51
N ARG A 183 10.04 -26.67 0.57
CA ARG A 183 10.73 -26.48 1.87
C ARG A 183 11.15 -27.80 2.53
N ARG A 184 10.49 -28.91 2.19
CA ARG A 184 10.82 -30.25 2.71
C ARG A 184 11.86 -30.99 1.87
N THR A 185 12.21 -30.46 0.69
CA THR A 185 13.26 -31.03 -0.16
C THR A 185 14.61 -30.91 0.55
N PRO A 186 15.42 -31.98 0.65
CA PRO A 186 16.63 -31.99 1.49
C PRO A 186 17.55 -30.79 1.25
N GLU A 187 17.79 -30.45 -0.01
CA GLU A 187 18.66 -29.35 -0.43
C GLU A 187 18.17 -27.99 0.07
N VAL A 188 16.84 -27.76 0.04
CA VAL A 188 16.23 -26.51 0.52
C VAL A 188 16.22 -26.48 2.04
N ARG A 189 15.90 -27.60 2.68
CA ARG A 189 15.88 -27.71 4.15
C ARG A 189 17.26 -27.46 4.74
N ASP A 190 18.30 -28.01 4.11
CA ASP A 190 19.67 -27.88 4.60
C ASP A 190 20.17 -26.44 4.38
N ALA A 191 19.82 -25.79 3.26
CA ALA A 191 20.11 -24.37 3.02
C ALA A 191 19.36 -23.40 3.98
N LEU A 192 18.28 -23.82 4.63
CA LEU A 192 17.53 -23.02 5.60
C LEU A 192 17.99 -23.20 7.06
N ARG A 193 18.94 -24.11 7.32
CA ARG A 193 19.44 -24.43 8.67
C ARG A 193 20.71 -23.69 9.06
N ASP A 194 21.41 -23.12 8.08
CA ASP A 194 22.63 -22.30 8.25
C ASP A 194 22.29 -20.82 8.50
#